data_AF-A0A496Y9L6-F1
#
_entry.id   AF-A0A496Y9L6-F1
#
_cell.length_a   1.000
_cell.length_b   1.000
_cell.length_c   1.000
_cell.angle_alpha   90.00
_cell.angle_beta   90.00
_cell.angle_gamma   90.00
#
_symmetry.space_group_name_H-M   'P 1'
#
loop_
_entity.id
_entity.type
_entity.pdbx_description
1 polymer ?
#
loop_
_entity_poly.entity_id
_entity_poly.type
_entity_poly.pdbx_seq_one_letter_code
_entity_poly.pdbx_strand_id
1 'polypeptide(L)'
;MTKIFQLIVARNDQGASGKSVSLGIRITLGDQTNILPVSPECRSVGAISKEVKALQKELEDSLGMAKDLFEGKRPGGGMSITDDMTPSQIWGVLSAVSGDDAFAESFNSMAEERRREVAEYILTSCNIFAGKAAVFSERYDSDTALLE
;
A
#
# COMPACT_ATOMS: atom_id res chain seq x y z
N MET A 1 -18.68 4.93 -16.43
CA MET A 1 -17.48 4.35 -15.77
C MET A 1 -17.12 3.03 -16.45
N THR A 2 -15.88 2.88 -16.87
CA THR A 2 -15.36 1.61 -17.38
C THR A 2 -15.15 0.65 -16.21
N LYS A 3 -15.56 -0.63 -16.33
CA LYS A 3 -15.32 -1.62 -15.27
C LYS A 3 -13.83 -1.97 -15.19
N ILE A 4 -13.15 -1.36 -14.22
CA ILE A 4 -11.72 -1.57 -13.91
C ILE A 4 -11.46 -2.88 -13.18
N PHE A 5 -12.38 -3.34 -12.32
CA PHE A 5 -12.27 -4.62 -11.62
C PHE A 5 -12.93 -5.75 -12.38
N GLN A 6 -12.26 -6.91 -12.45
CA GLN A 6 -12.73 -8.13 -13.12
C GLN A 6 -12.40 -9.37 -12.31
N LEU A 7 -13.17 -10.43 -12.48
CA LEU A 7 -12.85 -11.73 -11.90
C LEU A 7 -11.91 -12.47 -12.85
N ILE A 8 -10.79 -12.94 -12.32
CA ILE A 8 -9.92 -13.92 -12.97
C ILE A 8 -10.41 -15.29 -12.51
N VAL A 9 -10.73 -16.17 -13.44
CA VAL A 9 -11.22 -17.52 -13.14
C VAL A 9 -10.16 -18.52 -13.57
N ALA A 10 -9.53 -19.18 -12.60
CA ALA A 10 -8.60 -20.27 -12.87
C ALA A 10 -9.37 -21.60 -12.89
N ARG A 11 -9.06 -22.44 -13.88
CA ARG A 11 -9.47 -23.85 -13.91
C ARG A 11 -8.20 -24.66 -13.64
N ASN A 12 -8.23 -25.52 -12.63
CA ASN A 12 -7.14 -26.46 -12.41
C ASN A 12 -7.29 -27.64 -13.38
N ASP A 13 -6.25 -27.87 -14.17
CA ASP A 13 -6.18 -28.96 -15.14
C ASP A 13 -5.72 -30.29 -14.50
N GLN A 14 -5.33 -30.25 -13.22
CA GLN A 14 -4.85 -31.41 -12.47
C GLN A 14 -5.78 -31.75 -11.30
N GLY A 15 -6.69 -32.70 -11.53
CA GLY A 15 -7.24 -33.66 -10.54
C GLY A 15 -8.08 -33.15 -9.35
N ALA A 16 -8.04 -31.87 -8.99
CA ALA A 16 -8.79 -31.31 -7.87
C ALA A 16 -9.94 -30.43 -8.39
N SER A 17 -11.15 -30.97 -8.36
CA SER A 17 -12.40 -30.27 -8.70
C SER A 17 -12.60 -29.05 -7.78
N GLY A 18 -12.13 -27.89 -8.21
CA GLY A 18 -12.38 -26.62 -7.53
C GLY A 18 -12.11 -25.46 -8.45
N LYS A 19 -13.15 -24.70 -8.80
CA LYS A 19 -12.98 -23.39 -9.45
C LYS A 19 -12.36 -22.44 -8.43
N SER A 20 -11.22 -21.83 -8.73
CA SER A 20 -10.70 -20.70 -7.97
C SER A 20 -10.93 -19.40 -8.72
N VAL A 21 -11.13 -18.33 -7.96
CA VAL A 21 -11.34 -16.98 -8.49
C VAL A 21 -10.45 -15.99 -7.75
N SER A 22 -9.90 -15.02 -8.45
CA SER A 22 -9.26 -13.84 -7.85
C SER A 22 -9.88 -12.57 -8.41
N LEU A 23 -9.81 -11.49 -7.64
CA LEU A 23 -10.13 -10.16 -8.14
C LEU A 23 -8.91 -9.64 -8.90
N GLY A 24 -9.14 -9.05 -10.07
CA GLY A 24 -8.10 -8.43 -10.87
C GLY A 24 -8.46 -7.02 -11.31
N ILE A 25 -7.44 -6.23 -11.61
CA ILE A 25 -7.57 -4.89 -12.17
C ILE A 25 -7.14 -4.90 -13.64
N ARG A 26 -7.94 -4.28 -14.49
CA ARG A 26 -7.62 -4.07 -15.90
C ARG A 26 -6.68 -2.88 -16.02
N ILE A 27 -5.48 -3.11 -16.54
CA ILE A 27 -4.48 -2.09 -16.82
C ILE A 27 -4.22 -2.06 -18.32
N THR A 28 -4.20 -0.85 -18.91
CA THR A 28 -3.83 -0.63 -20.31
C THR A 28 -2.50 0.12 -20.35
N LEU A 29 -1.46 -0.49 -20.94
CA LEU A 29 -0.18 0.15 -21.21
C LEU A 29 0.05 0.14 -22.73
N GLY A 30 0.05 1.33 -23.34
CA GLY A 30 0.12 1.46 -24.79
C GLY A 30 -1.09 0.80 -25.46
N ASP A 31 -0.83 -0.18 -26.34
CA ASP A 31 -1.82 -0.99 -27.03
C ASP A 31 -2.15 -2.32 -26.31
N GLN A 32 -1.48 -2.61 -25.19
CA GLN A 32 -1.67 -3.85 -24.43
C GLN A 32 -2.64 -3.66 -23.26
N THR A 33 -3.65 -4.52 -23.20
CA THR A 33 -4.57 -4.61 -22.05
C THR A 33 -4.31 -5.90 -21.29
N ASN A 34 -3.89 -5.77 -20.02
CA ASN A 34 -3.67 -6.89 -19.11
C ASN A 34 -4.65 -6.83 -17.94
N ILE A 35 -4.95 -8.00 -17.35
CA ILE A 35 -5.69 -8.11 -16.09
C ILE A 35 -4.73 -8.68 -15.05
N LEU A 36 -4.39 -7.87 -14.04
CA LEU A 36 -3.48 -8.28 -12.98
C LEU A 36 -4.25 -8.62 -11.71
N PRO A 37 -3.94 -9.73 -11.01
CA PRO A 37 -4.59 -10.08 -9.76
C PRO A 37 -4.26 -9.04 -8.68
N VAL A 38 -5.28 -8.62 -7.95
CA VAL A 38 -5.19 -7.73 -6.78
C VAL A 38 -5.68 -8.43 -5.50
N SER A 39 -6.03 -9.71 -5.60
CA SER A 39 -6.32 -10.57 -4.46
C SER A 39 -5.68 -11.94 -4.66
N PRO A 40 -5.48 -12.70 -3.57
CA PRO A 40 -5.16 -14.12 -3.66
C PRO A 40 -6.25 -14.93 -4.38
N GLU A 41 -5.89 -16.15 -4.79
CA GLU A 41 -6.87 -17.11 -5.29
C GLU A 41 -7.83 -17.57 -4.19
N CYS A 42 -9.12 -17.35 -4.41
CA CYS A 42 -10.21 -17.71 -3.52
C CYS A 42 -10.94 -18.95 -4.03
N ARG A 43 -11.12 -19.95 -3.16
CA ARG A 43 -11.87 -21.19 -3.47
C ARG A 43 -13.28 -21.21 -2.89
N SER A 44 -13.70 -20.13 -2.24
CA SER A 44 -15.03 -20.01 -1.65
C SER A 44 -15.56 -18.58 -1.76
N VAL A 45 -16.89 -18.44 -1.70
CA VAL A 45 -17.57 -17.13 -1.68
C VAL A 45 -17.17 -16.34 -0.43
N GLY A 46 -16.97 -17.02 0.70
CA GLY A 46 -16.52 -16.37 1.94
C GLY A 46 -15.12 -15.77 1.81
N ALA A 47 -14.18 -16.48 1.17
CA ALA A 47 -12.82 -15.99 0.95
C ALA A 47 -12.81 -14.74 0.05
N ILE A 48 -13.46 -14.79 -1.11
CA ILE A 48 -13.50 -13.62 -2.01
C ILE A 48 -14.25 -12.44 -1.38
N SER A 49 -15.29 -12.69 -0.59
CA SER A 49 -16.01 -11.63 0.15
C SER A 49 -15.10 -10.94 1.17
N LYS A 50 -14.23 -11.69 1.85
CA LYS A 50 -13.25 -11.12 2.78
C LYS A 50 -12.24 -10.23 2.05
N GLU A 51 -11.68 -10.68 0.93
CA GLU A 51 -10.72 -9.90 0.14
C GLU A 51 -11.36 -8.63 -0.44
N VAL A 52 -12.59 -8.72 -0.96
CA VAL A 52 -13.33 -7.54 -1.45
C VAL A 52 -13.55 -6.53 -0.33
N LYS A 53 -13.92 -6.97 0.88
CA LYS A 53 -14.10 -6.06 2.02
C LYS A 53 -12.79 -5.40 2.46
N ALA A 54 -11.68 -6.13 2.42
CA ALA A 54 -10.37 -5.57 2.72
C ALA A 54 -10.01 -4.44 1.74
N LEU A 55 -10.15 -4.70 0.43
CA LEU A 55 -9.90 -3.69 -0.60
C LEU A 55 -10.86 -2.49 -0.52
N GLN A 56 -12.13 -2.71 -0.17
CA GLN A 56 -13.07 -1.62 0.08
C GLN A 56 -12.60 -0.72 1.23
N LYS A 57 -12.15 -1.32 2.33
CA LYS A 57 -11.60 -0.57 3.46
C LYS A 57 -10.36 0.23 3.06
N GLU A 58 -9.43 -0.36 2.32
CA GLU A 58 -8.24 0.36 1.84
C GLU A 58 -8.58 1.55 0.93
N LEU A 59 -9.61 1.42 0.09
CA LEU A 59 -10.11 2.52 -0.74
C LEU A 59 -10.77 3.62 0.10
N GLU A 60 -11.52 3.26 1.14
CA GLU A 60 -12.11 4.21 2.08
C GLU A 60 -11.03 4.99 2.87
N ASP A 61 -9.99 4.29 3.34
CA ASP A 61 -8.85 4.90 4.01
C ASP A 61 -8.12 5.88 3.08
N SER A 62 -7.90 5.49 1.82
CA SER A 62 -7.30 6.35 0.80
C SER A 62 -8.13 7.61 0.52
N LEU A 63 -9.46 7.48 0.52
CA LEU A 63 -10.36 8.62 0.41
C LEU A 63 -10.27 9.54 1.64
N GLY A 64 -10.14 8.98 2.84
CA GLY A 64 -9.90 9.74 4.07
C GLY A 64 -8.65 10.60 3.98
N MET A 65 -7.53 10.00 3.56
CA MET A 65 -6.27 10.73 3.36
C MET A 65 -6.41 11.84 2.32
N ALA A 66 -7.08 11.58 1.20
CA ALA A 66 -7.33 12.61 0.19
C ALA A 66 -8.15 13.79 0.74
N LYS A 67 -9.17 13.53 1.57
CA LYS A 67 -9.98 14.59 2.20
C LYS A 67 -9.14 15.47 3.11
N ASP A 68 -8.33 14.87 3.98
CA ASP A 68 -7.47 15.62 4.90
C ASP A 68 -6.49 16.53 4.13
N LEU A 69 -5.96 16.05 3.00
CA LEU A 69 -5.12 16.86 2.10
C LEU A 69 -5.89 18.04 1.48
N PHE A 70 -7.09 17.81 0.96
CA PHE A 70 -7.90 18.87 0.33
C PHE A 70 -8.43 19.91 1.34
N GLU A 71 -8.71 19.49 2.57
CA GLU A 71 -9.17 20.39 3.65
C GLU A 71 -8.04 21.27 4.22
N GLY A 72 -6.81 21.13 3.70
CA GLY A 72 -5.70 21.98 4.10
C GLY A 72 -5.32 21.80 5.56
N LYS A 73 -5.66 20.64 6.17
CA LYS A 73 -5.02 20.20 7.40
C LYS A 73 -3.55 20.01 7.06
N ARG A 74 -2.76 21.07 7.27
CA ARG A 74 -1.30 21.00 7.18
C ARG A 74 -0.85 19.83 8.05
N PRO A 75 0.02 18.93 7.56
CA PRO A 75 0.84 18.11 8.43
C PRO A 75 1.89 19.04 9.07
N GLY A 76 1.43 19.94 9.93
CA GLY A 76 2.21 20.98 10.57
C GLY A 76 1.86 20.96 12.04
N GLY A 77 2.62 20.19 12.80
CA GLY A 77 2.39 19.88 14.20
C GLY A 77 1.82 18.48 14.37
N GLY A 78 2.70 17.46 14.28
CA GLY A 78 2.38 16.07 14.59
C GLY A 78 1.19 15.53 13.83
N MET A 79 1.39 15.08 12.58
CA MET A 79 0.45 14.13 12.00
C MET A 79 0.61 12.86 12.83
N SER A 80 -0.29 12.68 13.81
CA SER A 80 -0.17 11.63 14.83
C SER A 80 -0.20 10.28 14.15
N ILE A 81 0.98 9.75 13.85
CA ILE A 81 1.17 8.33 13.57
C ILE A 81 0.71 7.64 14.85
N THR A 82 -0.50 7.09 14.82
CA THR A 82 -1.06 6.40 15.97
C THR A 82 -0.60 4.94 15.98
N ASP A 83 -0.56 4.35 17.17
CA ASP A 83 -0.05 2.98 17.36
C ASP A 83 -0.91 1.91 16.63
N ASP A 84 -2.14 2.25 16.23
CA ASP A 84 -3.06 1.38 15.50
C ASP A 84 -2.91 1.43 13.97
N MET A 85 -2.08 2.33 13.43
CA MET A 85 -1.86 2.41 11.98
C MET A 85 -1.05 1.22 11.46
N THR A 86 -1.42 0.71 10.29
CA THR A 86 -0.62 -0.31 9.58
C THR A 86 0.59 0.34 8.87
N PRO A 87 1.65 -0.43 8.58
CA PRO A 87 2.83 0.10 7.87
C PRO A 87 2.52 0.80 6.54
N SER A 88 1.51 0.33 5.79
CA SER A 88 1.09 0.96 4.54
C SER A 88 0.42 2.32 4.74
N GLN A 89 -0.39 2.46 5.79
CA GLN A 89 -1.03 3.73 6.15
C GLN A 89 0.01 4.74 6.63
N ILE A 90 0.98 4.30 7.42
CA ILE A 90 2.11 5.15 7.86
C ILE A 90 2.91 5.62 6.65
N TRP A 91 3.21 4.71 5.70
CA TRP A 91 3.88 5.09 4.47
C TRP A 91 3.07 6.06 3.61
N GLY A 92 1.75 5.90 3.54
CA GLY A 92 0.86 6.84 2.85
C GLY A 92 0.98 8.26 3.40
N VAL A 93 1.10 8.39 4.73
CA VAL A 93 1.35 9.68 5.39
C VAL A 93 2.76 10.20 5.10
N LEU A 94 3.79 9.38 5.33
CA LEU A 94 5.19 9.79 5.18
C LEU A 94 5.55 10.18 3.74
N SER A 95 5.05 9.43 2.76
CA SER A 95 5.30 9.70 1.34
C SER A 95 4.66 10.99 0.83
N ALA A 96 3.64 11.50 1.54
CA ALA A 96 3.00 12.78 1.26
C ALA A 96 3.73 13.98 1.90
N VAL A 97 4.69 13.75 2.81
CA VAL A 97 5.46 14.83 3.44
C VAL A 97 6.33 15.53 2.39
N SER A 98 6.14 16.84 2.28
CA SER A 98 6.93 17.70 1.40
C SER A 98 8.30 18.00 2.02
N GLY A 99 9.36 17.79 1.26
CA GLY A 99 10.74 18.00 1.72
C GLY A 99 11.34 16.73 2.34
N ASP A 100 12.63 16.48 2.05
CA ASP A 100 13.32 15.25 2.47
C ASP A 100 13.68 15.27 3.94
N ASP A 101 14.04 16.43 4.48
CA ASP A 101 14.37 16.56 5.91
C ASP A 101 13.14 16.45 6.81
N ALA A 102 12.01 17.05 6.41
CA ALA A 102 10.75 16.91 7.14
C ALA A 102 10.23 15.46 7.13
N PHE A 103 10.49 14.73 6.04
CA PHE A 103 10.21 13.30 5.94
C PHE A 103 11.11 12.49 6.88
N ALA A 104 12.42 12.77 6.89
CA ALA A 104 13.37 12.12 7.78
C ALA A 104 13.06 12.37 9.26
N GLU A 105 12.76 13.62 9.64
CA GLU A 105 12.34 13.97 11.00
C GLU A 105 11.07 13.24 11.42
N SER A 106 10.07 13.20 10.54
CA SER A 106 8.80 12.51 10.80
C SER A 106 9.03 11.01 11.00
N PHE A 107 9.84 10.37 10.15
CA PHE A 107 10.17 8.96 10.28
C PHE A 107 10.97 8.68 11.56
N ASN A 108 12.02 9.45 11.82
CA ASN A 108 12.92 9.30 12.98
C ASN A 108 12.23 9.59 14.32
N SER A 109 11.11 10.33 14.32
CA SER A 109 10.32 10.59 15.52
C SER A 109 9.55 9.37 16.04
N MET A 110 9.39 8.32 15.23
CA MET A 110 8.73 7.08 15.62
C MET A 110 9.62 6.20 16.51
N ALA A 111 8.98 5.37 17.34
CA ALA A 111 9.65 4.29 18.06
C ALA A 111 10.37 3.35 17.08
N GLU A 112 11.54 2.83 17.49
CA GLU A 112 12.39 2.01 16.63
C GLU A 112 11.66 0.80 16.04
N GLU A 113 10.86 0.09 16.84
CA GLU A 113 10.06 -1.05 16.40
C GLU A 113 9.16 -0.68 15.22
N ARG A 114 8.50 0.49 15.29
CA ARG A 114 7.64 1.01 14.21
C ARG A 114 8.43 1.45 13.00
N ARG A 115 9.60 2.08 13.19
CA ARG A 115 10.51 2.40 12.08
C ARG A 115 10.89 1.14 11.30
N ARG A 116 11.22 0.05 11.99
CA ARG A 116 11.57 -1.24 11.36
C ARG A 116 10.39 -1.86 10.61
N GLU A 117 9.20 -1.87 11.18
CA GLU A 117 7.99 -2.36 10.50
C GLU A 117 7.69 -1.59 9.20
N VAL A 118 7.80 -0.27 9.26
CA VAL A 118 7.57 0.61 8.11
C VAL A 118 8.69 0.47 7.08
N ALA A 119 9.94 0.37 7.52
CA ALA A 119 11.09 0.12 6.65
C ALA A 119 10.93 -1.19 5.85
N GLU A 120 10.54 -2.28 6.52
CA GLU A 120 10.28 -3.55 5.86
C GLU A 120 9.20 -3.42 4.79
N TYR A 121 8.11 -2.72 5.09
CA TYR A 121 7.06 -2.44 4.10
C TYR A 121 7.58 -1.64 2.90
N ILE A 122 8.37 -0.59 3.13
CA ILE A 122 8.92 0.24 2.05
C ILE A 122 9.85 -0.60 1.15
N LEU A 123 10.75 -1.38 1.75
CA LEU A 123 11.74 -2.17 1.02
C LEU A 123 11.13 -3.35 0.27
N THR A 124 10.02 -3.93 0.76
CA THR A 124 9.38 -5.11 0.15
C THR A 124 8.22 -4.76 -0.78
N SER A 125 7.49 -3.68 -0.50
CA SER A 125 6.18 -3.40 -1.10
C SER A 125 6.12 -2.09 -1.90
N CYS A 126 7.13 -1.21 -1.78
CA CYS A 126 7.17 0.06 -2.51
C CYS A 126 8.22 0.05 -3.63
N ASN A 127 8.04 0.93 -4.62
CA ASN A 127 9.03 1.11 -5.68
C ASN A 127 10.20 1.96 -5.19
N ILE A 128 11.25 1.32 -4.68
CA ILE A 128 12.47 1.96 -4.16
C ILE A 128 13.28 2.75 -5.20
N PHE A 129 12.91 2.71 -6.48
CA PHE A 129 13.61 3.46 -7.54
C PHE A 129 12.92 4.79 -7.90
N ALA A 130 11.82 5.16 -7.24
CA ALA A 130 11.09 6.39 -7.55
C ALA A 130 10.49 7.08 -6.31
N GLY A 131 10.44 8.41 -6.37
CA GLY A 131 9.79 9.25 -5.35
C GLY A 131 10.46 9.13 -3.98
N LYS A 132 9.65 9.21 -2.91
CA LYS A 132 10.13 9.13 -1.52
C LYS A 132 10.75 7.80 -1.14
N ALA A 133 10.39 6.70 -1.80
CA ALA A 133 10.99 5.39 -1.52
C ALA A 133 12.45 5.33 -1.99
N ALA A 134 12.82 6.07 -3.04
CA ALA A 134 14.22 6.21 -3.46
C ALA A 134 15.04 7.00 -2.44
N VAL A 135 14.51 8.13 -1.96
CA VAL A 135 15.13 8.92 -0.89
C VAL A 135 15.30 8.08 0.38
N PHE A 136 14.27 7.30 0.74
CA PHE A 136 14.35 6.36 1.85
C PHE A 136 15.48 5.35 1.65
N SER A 137 15.54 4.68 0.50
CA SER A 137 16.55 3.66 0.23
C SER A 137 17.99 4.20 0.22
N GLU A 138 18.19 5.48 -0.08
CA GLU A 138 19.51 6.13 -0.08
C GLU A 138 19.94 6.53 1.34
N ARG A 139 18.99 6.98 2.17
CA ARG A 139 19.25 7.56 3.49
C ARG A 139 19.08 6.59 4.65
N TYR A 140 18.44 5.44 4.44
CA TYR A 140 18.10 4.51 5.50
C TYR A 140 19.31 3.66 5.94
N ASP A 141 19.62 3.73 7.24
CA ASP A 141 20.59 2.87 7.90
C ASP A 141 19.87 1.67 8.54
N SER A 142 20.19 0.46 8.07
CA SER A 142 19.59 -0.78 8.57
C SER A 142 19.97 -1.13 10.02
N ASP A 143 21.12 -0.65 10.50
CA ASP A 143 21.61 -0.95 11.83
C ASP A 143 20.88 -0.09 12.87
N THR A 144 20.81 1.22 12.62
CA THR A 144 20.17 2.19 13.55
C THR A 144 18.68 2.41 13.28
N ALA A 145 18.17 1.90 12.16
CA ALA A 145 16.82 2.11 11.63
C ALA A 145 16.46 3.59 11.40
N LEU A 146 17.45 4.48 11.24
CA LEU A 146 17.26 5.92 11.05
C LEU A 146 17.44 6.33 9.58
N LEU A 147 16.96 7.52 9.24
CA LEU A 147 17.27 8.21 8.00
C LEU A 147 18.34 9.28 8.23
N GLU A 148 19.45 9.22 7.48
CA GLU A 148 20.58 10.17 7.51
C GLU A 148 20.68 11.06 6.27
#